data_AF-A0A1H4XEX2-F1
#
_entry.id   AF-A0A1H4XEX2-F1
#
_cell.length_a   1.000
_cell.length_b   1.000
_cell.length_c   1.000
_cell.angle_alpha   90.00
_cell.angle_beta   90.00
_cell.angle_gamma   90.00
#
_symmetry.space_group_name_H-M   'P 1'
#
loop_
_entity.id
_entity.type
_entity.pdbx_description
1 polymer ?
#
loop_
_entity_poly.entity_id
_entity_poly.type
_entity_poly.pdbx_seq_one_letter_code
_entity_poly.pdbx_strand_id
1 'polypeptide(L)'
;MSNNWGRWGADDEAGALNLVTTGVTRRAAGLVATGQTLSLAQPLGPRTPAPGHRQQPSRFMNRDAGDYALGARTPGGFKFAEDTVQFATHSGTHVDALSHAWSGDELYNGHSSALTRSTQGAQRCGAEKLAPVATRGILVDLVRASGEPLAPQTAVGPEDLERGISEAGVSVEPGDAVLVRTGWWESKGSSDCYFADEPGITEEAARWLASRDVALVGADNYAVEQQSAEPGFPAHLVLLHQFGVPLIENLALAELAEALSVLERSTFFLLFAPIPLVGSTGTPVTPVAVL
;
A
#
# COMPACT_ATOMS: atom_id res chain seq x y z
N MET A 1 -9.34 10.24 20.60
CA MET A 1 -8.67 11.37 19.92
C MET A 1 -9.36 11.59 18.59
N SER A 2 -9.54 12.82 18.14
CA SER A 2 -10.23 13.12 16.86
C SER A 2 -9.31 13.06 15.64
N ASN A 3 -8.00 13.26 15.82
CA ASN A 3 -6.94 13.14 14.79
C ASN A 3 -5.55 12.98 15.47
N ASN A 4 -4.49 12.79 14.68
CA ASN A 4 -3.07 12.72 15.15
C ASN A 4 -2.28 14.01 14.89
N TRP A 5 -2.94 15.14 14.63
CA TRP A 5 -2.23 16.38 14.29
C TRP A 5 -1.48 16.91 15.52
N GLY A 6 -0.25 17.36 15.30
CA GLY A 6 0.68 17.82 16.33
C GLY A 6 1.31 16.71 17.18
N ARG A 7 0.90 15.44 17.03
CA ARG A 7 1.37 14.31 17.85
C ARG A 7 2.88 14.12 17.81
N TRP A 8 3.48 14.33 16.64
CA TRP A 8 4.94 14.23 16.42
C TRP A 8 5.60 15.58 16.12
N GLY A 9 4.92 16.68 16.46
CA GLY A 9 5.36 18.05 16.16
C GLY A 9 4.62 18.65 14.96
N ALA A 10 4.62 20.00 14.91
CA ALA A 10 3.87 20.76 13.90
C ALA A 10 4.44 20.63 12.47
N ASP A 11 5.73 20.30 12.35
CA ASP A 11 6.40 20.12 11.07
C ASP A 11 6.46 18.66 10.62
N ASP A 12 5.83 17.73 11.35
CA ASP A 12 5.83 16.31 10.97
C ASP A 12 5.11 16.08 9.64
N GLU A 13 5.71 15.22 8.83
CA GLU A 13 5.22 14.79 7.51
C GLU A 13 5.24 13.26 7.37
N ALA A 14 5.75 12.53 8.36
CA ALA A 14 5.87 11.07 8.33
C ALA A 14 4.65 10.36 8.92
N GLY A 15 3.90 11.04 9.80
CA GLY A 15 2.67 10.52 10.39
C GLY A 15 2.89 9.26 11.21
N ALA A 16 2.01 8.28 11.03
CA ALA A 16 1.98 7.04 11.80
C ALA A 16 3.23 6.16 11.62
N LEU A 17 4.06 6.41 10.59
CA LEU A 17 5.36 5.74 10.47
C LEU A 17 6.30 6.05 11.64
N ASN A 18 6.12 7.19 12.33
CA ASN A 18 6.83 7.52 13.56
C ASN A 18 6.60 6.52 14.70
N LEU A 19 5.56 5.68 14.62
CA LEU A 19 5.29 4.61 15.59
C LEU A 19 6.26 3.43 15.43
N VAL A 20 6.89 3.27 14.25
CA VAL A 20 7.88 2.22 14.00
C VAL A 20 9.24 2.61 14.58
N THR A 21 9.36 2.45 15.89
CA THR A 21 10.62 2.65 16.61
C THR A 21 11.60 1.51 16.38
N THR A 22 12.87 1.71 16.76
CA THR A 22 13.89 0.63 16.77
C THR A 22 13.47 -0.56 17.63
N GLY A 23 12.71 -0.33 18.71
CA GLY A 23 12.13 -1.39 19.53
C GLY A 23 11.08 -2.21 18.79
N VAL A 24 10.21 -1.55 18.02
CA VAL A 24 9.22 -2.21 17.16
C VAL A 24 9.91 -3.05 16.09
N THR A 25 10.90 -2.49 15.39
CA THR A 25 11.68 -3.21 14.38
C THR A 25 12.37 -4.45 14.96
N ARG A 26 13.01 -4.32 16.14
CA ARG A 26 13.68 -5.45 16.78
C ARG A 26 12.68 -6.56 17.17
N ARG A 27 11.50 -6.18 17.66
CA ARG A 27 10.43 -7.12 18.03
C ARG A 27 9.92 -7.86 16.79
N ALA A 28 9.71 -7.14 15.70
CA ALA A 28 9.30 -7.71 14.41
C ALA A 28 10.37 -8.64 13.83
N ALA A 29 11.65 -8.29 13.92
CA ALA A 29 12.74 -9.13 13.41
C ALA A 29 12.79 -10.50 14.10
N GLY A 30 12.33 -10.58 15.35
CA GLY A 30 12.18 -11.84 16.09
C GLY A 30 11.10 -12.79 15.53
N LEU A 31 10.28 -12.33 14.58
CA LEU A 31 9.26 -13.15 13.91
C LEU A 31 9.81 -13.98 12.74
N VAL A 32 11.03 -13.72 12.28
CA VAL A 32 11.66 -14.47 11.19
C VAL A 32 12.05 -15.86 11.68
N ALA A 33 11.37 -16.89 11.19
CA ALA A 33 11.53 -18.29 11.58
C ALA A 33 12.09 -19.14 10.46
N THR A 34 11.64 -18.94 9.21
CA THR A 34 12.04 -19.76 8.06
C THR A 34 13.02 -19.02 7.14
N GLY A 35 13.02 -17.70 7.15
CA GLY A 35 13.77 -16.85 6.23
C GLY A 35 13.16 -16.79 4.83
N GLN A 36 11.97 -17.36 4.61
CA GLN A 36 11.27 -17.26 3.34
C GLN A 36 10.87 -15.79 3.09
N THR A 37 11.25 -15.26 1.93
CA THR A 37 10.94 -13.90 1.50
C THR A 37 9.87 -13.92 0.42
N LEU A 38 8.78 -13.18 0.62
CA LEU A 38 7.67 -13.06 -0.33
C LEU A 38 7.49 -11.60 -0.72
N SER A 39 7.44 -11.33 -2.02
CA SER A 39 7.03 -10.02 -2.55
C SER A 39 5.51 -9.93 -2.44
N LEU A 40 5.02 -8.84 -1.85
CA LEU A 40 3.59 -8.56 -1.76
C LEU A 40 3.13 -7.62 -2.89
N ALA A 41 3.97 -7.37 -3.88
CA ALA A 41 3.65 -6.53 -5.03
C ALA A 41 3.22 -7.32 -6.27
N GLN A 42 2.23 -6.77 -6.96
CA GLN A 42 1.83 -7.19 -8.29
C GLN A 42 2.90 -6.77 -9.33
N PRO A 43 3.08 -7.54 -10.41
CA PRO A 43 3.92 -7.12 -11.52
C PRO A 43 3.44 -5.80 -12.14
N LEU A 44 4.31 -4.79 -12.18
CA LEU A 44 4.06 -3.52 -12.84
C LEU A 44 4.65 -3.51 -14.27
N GLY A 45 3.81 -3.24 -15.27
CA GLY A 45 4.23 -3.16 -16.66
C GLY A 45 3.08 -2.86 -17.62
N PRO A 46 3.30 -2.96 -18.94
CA PRO A 46 2.32 -2.48 -19.93
C PRO A 46 0.94 -3.15 -19.90
N ARG A 47 0.82 -4.30 -19.23
CA ARG A 47 -0.44 -5.03 -19.04
C ARG A 47 -1.06 -4.84 -17.66
N THR A 48 -0.43 -4.05 -16.79
CA THR A 48 -0.99 -3.75 -15.47
C THR A 48 -2.30 -3.02 -15.66
N PRO A 49 -3.39 -3.46 -15.04
CA PRO A 49 -4.70 -2.80 -15.16
C PRO A 49 -4.61 -1.35 -14.73
N ALA A 50 -5.29 -0.45 -15.45
CA ALA A 50 -5.45 0.93 -15.06
C ALA A 50 -6.91 1.35 -15.26
N PRO A 51 -7.50 2.12 -14.32
CA PRO A 51 -8.83 2.67 -14.51
C PRO A 51 -8.79 3.68 -15.67
N GLY A 52 -9.90 3.87 -16.37
CA GLY A 52 -9.94 4.65 -17.63
C GLY A 52 -9.49 6.12 -17.53
N HIS A 53 -9.38 6.68 -16.32
CA HIS A 53 -8.87 8.02 -16.07
C HIS A 53 -7.35 8.08 -15.79
N ARG A 54 -6.68 6.94 -15.59
CA ARG A 54 -5.22 6.83 -15.42
C ARG A 54 -4.57 6.40 -16.73
N GLN A 55 -3.40 6.95 -17.01
CA GLN A 55 -2.60 6.53 -18.16
C GLN A 55 -2.11 5.10 -17.95
N GLN A 56 -2.32 4.26 -18.96
CA GLN A 56 -1.83 2.88 -18.97
C GLN A 56 -0.30 2.88 -18.85
N PRO A 57 0.29 2.07 -17.94
CA PRO A 57 1.73 1.92 -17.88
C PRO A 57 2.32 1.53 -19.24
N SER A 58 3.47 2.09 -19.57
CA SER A 58 4.15 1.90 -20.86
C SER A 58 5.64 1.65 -20.64
N ARG A 59 6.23 0.84 -21.53
CA ARG A 59 7.67 0.56 -21.58
C ARG A 59 8.19 0.82 -22.98
N PHE A 60 9.32 1.51 -23.06
CA PHE A 60 10.01 1.82 -24.29
C PHE A 60 11.45 1.32 -24.18
N MET A 61 11.88 0.44 -25.08
CA MET A 61 13.30 0.07 -25.17
C MET A 61 14.07 1.26 -25.76
N ASN A 62 15.04 1.79 -25.01
CA ASN A 62 15.97 2.82 -25.49
C ASN A 62 17.08 2.19 -26.33
N ARG A 63 17.46 0.96 -25.96
CA ARG A 63 18.49 0.16 -26.61
C ARG A 63 18.19 -1.32 -26.38
N ASP A 64 18.31 -2.14 -27.42
CA ASP A 64 18.10 -3.58 -27.28
C ASP A 64 18.97 -4.44 -28.22
N ALA A 65 18.73 -5.75 -28.22
CA ALA A 65 19.47 -6.70 -29.04
C ALA A 65 19.24 -6.50 -30.55
N GLY A 66 18.07 -6.00 -30.95
CA GLY A 66 17.70 -5.72 -32.34
C GLY A 66 18.58 -4.64 -32.95
N ASP A 67 18.94 -3.60 -32.18
CA ASP A 67 19.89 -2.57 -32.63
C ASP A 67 21.24 -3.17 -33.08
N TYR A 68 21.78 -4.10 -32.29
CA TYR A 68 23.05 -4.74 -32.62
C TYR A 68 22.92 -5.73 -33.77
N ALA A 69 21.76 -6.38 -33.92
CA ALA A 69 21.47 -7.21 -35.08
C ALA A 69 21.46 -6.37 -36.39
N LEU A 70 21.10 -5.09 -36.29
CA LEU A 70 21.15 -4.11 -37.38
C LEU A 70 22.51 -3.40 -37.52
N GLY A 71 23.55 -3.86 -36.81
CA GLY A 71 24.92 -3.38 -36.99
C GLY A 71 25.31 -2.21 -36.08
N ALA A 72 24.56 -1.93 -35.02
CA ALA A 72 24.96 -0.90 -34.09
C ALA A 72 26.31 -1.21 -33.41
N ARG A 73 27.09 -0.15 -33.11
CA ARG A 73 28.48 -0.27 -32.63
C ARG A 73 28.58 -1.05 -31.32
N THR A 74 29.65 -1.83 -31.22
CA THR A 74 30.00 -2.64 -30.04
C THR A 74 31.45 -2.40 -29.62
N PRO A 75 31.80 -1.20 -29.10
CA PRO A 75 33.17 -0.92 -28.67
C PRO A 75 33.64 -1.95 -27.64
N GLY A 76 34.78 -2.60 -27.91
CA GLY A 76 35.30 -3.67 -27.05
C GLY A 76 34.40 -4.90 -26.95
N GLY A 77 33.42 -5.06 -27.84
CA GLY A 77 32.42 -6.14 -27.78
C GLY A 77 31.27 -5.90 -26.80
N PHE A 78 31.22 -4.74 -26.13
CA PHE A 78 30.17 -4.44 -25.15
C PHE A 78 28.81 -4.23 -25.81
N LYS A 79 27.77 -4.84 -25.24
CA LYS A 79 26.36 -4.69 -25.58
C LYS A 79 25.56 -4.52 -24.29
N PHE A 80 24.58 -3.63 -24.32
CA PHE A 80 23.64 -3.40 -23.22
C PHE A 80 22.24 -3.20 -23.75
N ALA A 81 21.26 -3.43 -22.88
CA ALA A 81 19.86 -3.05 -23.09
C ALA A 81 19.48 -2.03 -22.02
N GLU A 82 18.60 -1.12 -22.39
CA GLU A 82 18.09 -0.06 -21.51
C GLU A 82 16.66 0.25 -21.94
N ASP A 83 15.80 0.55 -20.96
CA ASP A 83 14.43 0.93 -21.20
C ASP A 83 13.99 2.12 -20.34
N THR A 84 12.93 2.77 -20.80
CA THR A 84 12.21 3.83 -20.10
C THR A 84 10.81 3.32 -19.78
N VAL A 85 10.35 3.57 -18.56
CA VAL A 85 8.97 3.27 -18.14
C VAL A 85 8.21 4.56 -17.80
N GLN A 86 6.92 4.57 -18.11
CA GLN A 86 5.99 5.64 -17.76
C GLN A 86 4.73 5.03 -17.17
N PHE A 87 4.29 5.52 -16.02
CA PHE A 87 3.06 5.08 -15.35
C PHE A 87 2.52 6.18 -14.44
N ALA A 88 1.23 6.13 -14.11
CA ALA A 88 0.68 6.95 -13.03
C ALA A 88 1.24 6.44 -11.69
N THR A 89 1.63 7.32 -10.77
CA THR A 89 2.26 6.92 -9.50
C THR A 89 1.37 6.03 -8.61
N HIS A 90 0.06 6.06 -8.87
CA HIS A 90 -0.95 5.20 -8.29
C HIS A 90 -1.29 4.05 -9.26
N SER A 91 -0.33 3.18 -9.58
CA SER A 91 -0.51 2.06 -10.52
C SER A 91 0.13 0.79 -9.98
N GLY A 92 -0.60 -0.33 -10.10
CA GLY A 92 -0.21 -1.58 -9.46
C GLY A 92 -0.08 -1.41 -7.95
N THR A 93 0.77 -2.22 -7.32
CA THR A 93 1.06 -2.06 -5.89
C THR A 93 1.83 -0.76 -5.64
N HIS A 94 1.20 0.14 -4.90
CA HIS A 94 1.74 1.44 -4.59
C HIS A 94 1.31 1.87 -3.19
N VAL A 95 1.99 2.88 -2.67
CA VAL A 95 1.58 3.55 -1.43
C VAL A 95 1.11 4.96 -1.74
N ASP A 96 0.04 5.36 -1.07
CA ASP A 96 -0.44 6.74 -1.06
C ASP A 96 0.32 7.55 -0.02
N ALA A 97 0.89 8.67 -0.47
CA ALA A 97 1.51 9.62 0.42
C ALA A 97 0.45 10.44 1.16
N LEU A 98 0.82 11.07 2.27
CA LEU A 98 -0.12 11.85 3.09
C LEU A 98 -0.62 13.12 2.36
N SER A 99 -0.02 13.47 1.21
CA SER A 99 -0.51 14.52 0.29
C SER A 99 -1.57 14.03 -0.71
N HIS A 100 -1.91 12.73 -0.74
CA HIS A 100 -2.78 12.15 -1.76
C HIS A 100 -4.24 12.62 -1.65
N ALA A 101 -4.81 12.52 -0.45
CA ALA A 101 -6.21 12.80 -0.18
C ALA A 101 -6.35 13.69 1.06
N TRP A 102 -7.29 14.64 1.01
CA TRP A 102 -7.52 15.57 2.10
C TRP A 102 -8.94 16.14 2.09
N SER A 103 -9.30 16.89 3.14
CA SER A 103 -10.58 17.58 3.26
C SER A 103 -10.36 19.07 3.55
N GLY A 104 -11.11 19.95 2.89
CA GLY A 104 -10.92 21.40 3.01
C GLY A 104 -9.60 21.86 2.41
N ASP A 105 -8.91 22.77 3.12
CA ASP A 105 -7.69 23.45 2.65
C ASP A 105 -6.40 22.94 3.31
N GLU A 106 -6.48 21.83 4.04
CA GLU A 106 -5.38 21.28 4.85
C GLU A 106 -5.13 19.81 4.49
N LEU A 107 -3.86 19.43 4.38
CA LEU A 107 -3.37 18.05 4.33
C LEU A 107 -3.22 17.51 5.77
N TYR A 108 -2.63 16.32 5.90
CA TYR A 108 -2.18 15.83 7.21
C TYR A 108 -1.42 16.89 8.00
N ASN A 109 -1.64 16.93 9.32
CA ASN A 109 -0.98 17.82 10.27
C ASN A 109 -1.26 19.32 10.08
N GLY A 110 -2.28 19.70 9.32
CA GLY A 110 -2.63 21.10 9.08
C GLY A 110 -1.75 21.79 8.03
N HIS A 111 -0.94 21.03 7.28
CA HIS A 111 -0.16 21.60 6.18
C HIS A 111 -1.08 22.10 5.09
N SER A 112 -0.86 23.30 4.56
CA SER A 112 -1.77 23.84 3.53
C SER A 112 -1.78 22.98 2.27
N SER A 113 -2.98 22.59 1.80
CA SER A 113 -3.16 21.93 0.50
C SER A 113 -2.69 22.82 -0.66
N ALA A 114 -2.48 24.12 -0.42
CA ALA A 114 -1.93 25.04 -1.38
C ALA A 114 -0.48 24.71 -1.80
N LEU A 115 0.21 23.87 -1.04
CA LEU A 115 1.58 23.43 -1.27
C LEU A 115 1.71 22.25 -2.23
N THR A 116 0.58 21.66 -2.65
CA THR A 116 0.53 20.65 -3.73
C THR A 116 0.10 21.33 -5.03
N ARG A 117 1.01 21.44 -6.00
CA ARG A 117 0.83 22.20 -7.24
C ARG A 117 1.44 21.50 -8.44
N SER A 118 0.85 21.67 -9.61
CA SER A 118 1.36 21.10 -10.87
C SER A 118 2.77 21.55 -11.23
N THR A 119 3.22 22.71 -10.75
CA THR A 119 4.54 23.28 -11.04
C THR A 119 5.66 22.74 -10.14
N GLN A 120 5.34 22.23 -8.96
CA GLN A 120 6.32 21.88 -7.93
C GLN A 120 6.07 20.51 -7.28
N GLY A 121 4.98 19.84 -7.62
CA GLY A 121 4.51 18.65 -6.91
C GLY A 121 3.98 18.97 -5.52
N ALA A 122 3.97 17.97 -4.65
CA ALA A 122 3.66 18.07 -3.23
C ALA A 122 4.90 18.56 -2.45
N GLN A 123 4.90 19.83 -2.00
CA GLN A 123 6.01 20.36 -1.18
C GLN A 123 5.93 19.96 0.30
N ARG A 124 4.81 19.36 0.70
CA ARG A 124 4.58 18.75 2.00
C ARG A 124 3.94 17.40 1.82
N CYS A 125 4.23 16.47 2.73
CA CYS A 125 3.58 15.16 2.80
C CYS A 125 3.75 14.32 1.51
N GLY A 126 4.76 14.62 0.69
CA GLY A 126 5.08 13.89 -0.53
C GLY A 126 5.64 12.49 -0.26
N ALA A 127 5.69 11.66 -1.30
CA ALA A 127 6.15 10.27 -1.21
C ALA A 127 7.58 10.13 -0.65
N GLU A 128 8.45 11.12 -0.86
CA GLU A 128 9.81 11.13 -0.30
C GLU A 128 9.86 11.30 1.23
N LYS A 129 8.74 11.65 1.86
CA LYS A 129 8.59 11.74 3.33
C LYS A 129 8.27 10.40 3.98
N LEU A 130 7.86 9.40 3.19
CA LEU A 130 7.62 8.04 3.66
C LEU A 130 8.95 7.31 3.84
N ALA A 131 9.47 7.30 5.07
CA ALA A 131 10.70 6.57 5.38
C ALA A 131 10.51 5.05 5.22
N PRO A 132 11.55 4.31 4.83
CA PRO A 132 11.51 2.85 4.88
C PRO A 132 11.35 2.39 6.32
N VAL A 133 10.48 1.41 6.56
CA VAL A 133 10.26 0.83 7.89
C VAL A 133 10.31 -0.68 7.84
N ALA A 134 10.78 -1.26 8.95
CA ALA A 134 10.73 -2.68 9.21
C ALA A 134 9.88 -2.89 10.47
N THR A 135 8.72 -3.51 10.31
CA THR A 135 7.73 -3.66 11.38
C THR A 135 7.05 -5.02 11.35
N ARG A 136 6.19 -5.30 12.33
CA ARG A 136 5.35 -6.49 12.36
C ARG A 136 4.15 -6.24 11.46
N GLY A 137 4.01 -7.07 10.43
CA GLY A 137 2.79 -7.17 9.63
C GLY A 137 1.81 -8.13 10.30
N ILE A 138 0.53 -7.81 10.23
CA ILE A 138 -0.60 -8.68 10.56
C ILE A 138 -1.42 -8.85 9.28
N LEU A 139 -1.62 -10.10 8.85
CA LEU A 139 -2.56 -10.43 7.79
C LEU A 139 -3.94 -10.70 8.39
N VAL A 140 -4.93 -9.92 7.97
CA VAL A 140 -6.35 -10.19 8.21
C VAL A 140 -6.90 -10.87 6.96
N ASP A 141 -7.00 -12.19 7.00
CA ASP A 141 -7.43 -13.01 5.87
C ASP A 141 -8.94 -13.28 5.90
N LEU A 142 -9.71 -12.41 5.26
CA LEU A 142 -11.18 -12.53 5.23
C LEU A 142 -11.66 -13.62 4.27
N VAL A 143 -10.83 -14.01 3.30
CA VAL A 143 -11.11 -15.10 2.36
C VAL A 143 -10.99 -16.45 3.04
N ARG A 144 -10.07 -16.61 4.02
CA ARG A 144 -9.93 -17.87 4.76
C ARG A 144 -11.20 -18.26 5.51
N ALA A 145 -11.93 -17.27 6.05
CA ALA A 145 -13.15 -17.51 6.81
C ALA A 145 -14.31 -18.00 5.93
N SER A 146 -14.47 -17.43 4.73
CA SER A 146 -15.53 -17.78 3.77
C SER A 146 -15.16 -18.91 2.82
N GLY A 147 -13.87 -19.12 2.55
CA GLY A 147 -13.36 -20.00 1.50
C GLY A 147 -13.45 -19.42 0.08
N GLU A 148 -13.92 -18.18 -0.06
CA GLU A 148 -14.12 -17.51 -1.34
C GLU A 148 -13.85 -16.00 -1.25
N PRO A 149 -13.42 -15.35 -2.35
CA PRO A 149 -13.28 -13.89 -2.42
C PRO A 149 -14.54 -13.16 -1.97
N LEU A 150 -14.37 -12.02 -1.31
CA LEU A 150 -15.50 -11.20 -0.88
C LEU A 150 -16.31 -10.72 -2.07
N ALA A 151 -17.63 -10.66 -1.89
CA ALA A 151 -18.53 -10.15 -2.92
C ALA A 151 -18.26 -8.65 -3.19
N PRO A 152 -18.52 -8.15 -4.42
CA PRO A 152 -18.51 -6.73 -4.72
C PRO A 152 -19.29 -5.92 -3.67
N GLN A 153 -18.78 -4.75 -3.31
CA GLN A 153 -19.40 -3.87 -2.32
C GLN A 153 -19.59 -4.51 -0.93
N THR A 154 -18.81 -5.53 -0.55
CA THR A 154 -18.84 -6.02 0.85
C THR A 154 -18.21 -4.97 1.77
N ALA A 155 -18.98 -4.50 2.75
CA ALA A 155 -18.50 -3.63 3.81
C ALA A 155 -17.73 -4.45 4.86
N VAL A 156 -16.45 -4.15 5.06
CA VAL A 156 -15.62 -4.77 6.11
C VAL A 156 -15.59 -3.83 7.31
N GLY A 157 -16.35 -4.19 8.33
CA GLY A 157 -16.50 -3.41 9.57
C GLY A 157 -15.40 -3.69 10.61
N PRO A 158 -15.38 -2.91 11.71
CA PRO A 158 -14.51 -3.18 12.87
C PRO A 158 -14.58 -4.63 13.38
N GLU A 159 -15.79 -5.19 13.42
CA GLU A 159 -16.06 -6.55 13.89
C GLU A 159 -15.44 -7.63 12.99
N ASP A 160 -15.35 -7.39 11.68
CA ASP A 160 -14.72 -8.31 10.74
C ASP A 160 -13.21 -8.32 10.92
N LEU A 161 -12.61 -7.14 11.12
CA LEU A 161 -11.18 -6.99 11.42
C LEU A 161 -10.84 -7.62 12.77
N GLU A 162 -11.64 -7.34 13.79
CA GLU A 162 -11.46 -7.87 15.14
C GLU A 162 -11.59 -9.40 15.16
N ARG A 163 -12.54 -9.95 14.41
CA ARG A 163 -12.69 -11.40 14.24
C ARG A 163 -11.44 -12.01 13.61
N GLY A 164 -10.98 -11.48 12.47
CA GLY A 164 -9.79 -12.01 11.79
C GLY A 164 -8.50 -11.93 12.62
N ILE A 165 -8.36 -10.87 13.44
CA ILE A 165 -7.23 -10.72 14.37
C ILE A 165 -7.33 -11.69 15.56
N SER A 166 -8.53 -11.85 16.12
CA SER A 166 -8.77 -12.69 17.29
C SER A 166 -8.65 -14.20 16.96
N GLU A 167 -9.15 -14.62 15.80
CA GLU A 167 -9.01 -16.01 15.32
C GLU A 167 -7.55 -16.41 15.10
N ALA A 168 -6.70 -15.44 14.81
CA ALA A 168 -5.25 -15.62 14.70
C ALA A 168 -4.51 -15.62 16.05
N GLY A 169 -5.22 -15.36 17.16
CA GLY A 169 -4.63 -15.30 18.50
C GLY A 169 -3.63 -14.15 18.69
N VAL A 170 -3.74 -13.07 17.90
CA VAL A 170 -2.86 -11.90 17.97
C VAL A 170 -3.62 -10.66 18.43
N SER A 171 -2.89 -9.64 18.85
CA SER A 171 -3.46 -8.32 19.15
C SER A 171 -2.65 -7.26 18.40
N VAL A 172 -3.34 -6.22 17.95
CA VAL A 172 -2.70 -5.07 17.31
C VAL A 172 -1.93 -4.29 18.37
N GLU A 173 -0.66 -4.05 18.11
CA GLU A 173 0.22 -3.22 18.94
C GLU A 173 0.63 -1.95 18.16
N PRO A 174 0.92 -0.85 18.87
CA PRO A 174 1.41 0.37 18.22
C PRO A 174 2.62 0.11 17.31
N GLY A 175 2.54 0.61 16.08
CA GLY A 175 3.56 0.45 15.06
C GLY A 175 3.35 -0.73 14.11
N ASP A 176 2.35 -1.59 14.34
CA ASP A 176 2.04 -2.69 13.43
C ASP A 176 1.54 -2.18 12.06
N ALA A 177 1.78 -3.00 11.03
CA ALA A 177 1.10 -2.87 9.75
C ALA A 177 -0.04 -3.88 9.66
N VAL A 178 -1.23 -3.46 9.21
CA VAL A 178 -2.38 -4.35 9.01
C VAL A 178 -2.67 -4.48 7.52
N LEU A 179 -2.57 -5.71 6.99
CA LEU A 179 -2.87 -6.01 5.60
C LEU A 179 -4.17 -6.82 5.52
N VAL A 180 -5.14 -6.36 4.75
CA VAL A 180 -6.46 -6.97 4.60
C VAL A 180 -6.52 -7.72 3.28
N ARG A 181 -6.73 -9.04 3.33
CA ARG A 181 -6.96 -9.87 2.14
C ARG A 181 -8.45 -10.05 1.92
N THR A 182 -8.95 -9.43 0.86
CA THR A 182 -10.35 -9.51 0.40
C THR A 182 -10.55 -10.54 -0.71
N GLY A 183 -9.47 -10.96 -1.37
CA GLY A 183 -9.51 -11.80 -2.57
C GLY A 183 -9.87 -11.03 -3.84
N TRP A 184 -9.96 -9.70 -3.80
CA TRP A 184 -10.37 -8.89 -4.95
C TRP A 184 -9.40 -9.00 -6.12
N TRP A 185 -8.08 -8.89 -5.84
CA TRP A 185 -7.05 -9.13 -6.85
C TRP A 185 -7.15 -10.51 -7.50
N GLU A 186 -7.40 -11.55 -6.70
CA GLU A 186 -7.49 -12.94 -7.16
C GLU A 186 -8.73 -13.19 -8.03
N SER A 187 -9.86 -12.55 -7.69
CA SER A 187 -11.15 -12.78 -8.33
C SER A 187 -11.39 -11.93 -9.57
N LYS A 188 -10.96 -10.66 -9.55
CA LYS A 188 -11.27 -9.68 -10.59
C LYS A 188 -10.05 -9.21 -11.36
N GLY A 189 -8.85 -9.31 -10.78
CA GLY A 189 -7.56 -9.06 -11.43
C GLY A 189 -7.59 -7.87 -12.40
N SER A 190 -7.40 -8.16 -13.69
CA SER A 190 -7.33 -7.17 -14.77
C SER A 190 -8.65 -6.86 -15.49
N SER A 191 -9.78 -7.23 -14.91
CA SER A 191 -11.08 -6.94 -15.54
C SER A 191 -11.48 -5.48 -15.39
N ASP A 192 -12.24 -4.94 -16.35
CA ASP A 192 -12.75 -3.56 -16.26
C ASP A 192 -13.62 -3.32 -15.02
N CYS A 193 -14.27 -4.38 -14.51
CA CYS A 193 -15.05 -4.35 -13.27
C CYS A 193 -14.19 -4.22 -12.00
N TYR A 194 -12.88 -4.47 -12.08
CA TYR A 194 -11.98 -4.38 -10.92
C TYR A 194 -12.03 -3.02 -10.22
N PHE A 195 -12.27 -1.96 -10.99
CA PHE A 195 -12.27 -0.57 -10.52
C PHE A 195 -13.67 0.01 -10.22
N ALA A 196 -14.74 -0.78 -10.39
CA ALA A 196 -16.11 -0.26 -10.41
C ALA A 196 -16.88 -0.49 -9.10
N ASP A 197 -16.73 -1.66 -8.48
CA ASP A 197 -17.50 -2.07 -7.30
C ASP A 197 -16.73 -3.07 -6.42
N GLU A 198 -15.84 -2.59 -5.55
CA GLU A 198 -14.98 -3.45 -4.74
C GLU A 198 -15.42 -3.59 -3.28
N PRO A 199 -15.14 -4.74 -2.63
CA PRO A 199 -15.21 -4.85 -1.18
C PRO A 199 -14.10 -4.04 -0.53
N GLY A 200 -14.25 -3.67 0.74
CA GLY A 200 -13.18 -3.01 1.47
C GLY A 200 -13.61 -2.51 2.84
N ILE A 201 -12.71 -1.86 3.55
CA ILE A 201 -12.98 -1.36 4.91
C ILE A 201 -13.96 -0.19 4.91
N THR A 202 -14.78 -0.08 5.95
CA THR A 202 -15.64 1.09 6.19
C THR A 202 -14.88 2.23 6.91
N GLU A 203 -15.52 3.39 7.03
CA GLU A 203 -15.01 4.51 7.84
C GLU A 203 -14.79 4.09 9.30
N GLU A 204 -15.72 3.34 9.88
CA GLU A 204 -15.65 2.86 11.26
C GLU A 204 -14.46 1.91 11.44
N ALA A 205 -14.23 1.02 10.48
CA ALA A 205 -13.07 0.11 10.46
C ALA A 205 -11.75 0.89 10.36
N ALA A 206 -11.70 1.92 9.52
CA ALA A 206 -10.55 2.83 9.43
C ALA A 206 -10.28 3.55 10.76
N ARG A 207 -11.32 4.05 11.45
CA ARG A 207 -11.19 4.66 12.79
C ARG A 207 -10.75 3.65 13.84
N TRP A 208 -11.24 2.42 13.74
CA TRP A 208 -10.86 1.33 14.64
C TRP A 208 -9.38 0.97 14.50
N LEU A 209 -8.87 0.90 13.27
CA LEU A 209 -7.44 0.70 12.98
C LEU A 209 -6.60 1.86 13.50
N ALA A 210 -6.99 3.11 13.19
CA ALA A 210 -6.29 4.30 13.64
C ALA A 210 -6.21 4.42 15.17
N SER A 211 -7.29 4.04 15.88
CA SER A 211 -7.30 4.07 17.35
C SER A 211 -6.39 3.04 18.02
N ARG A 212 -5.83 2.10 17.23
CA ARG A 212 -4.85 1.09 17.68
C ARG A 212 -3.41 1.45 17.33
N ASP A 213 -3.17 2.66 16.84
CA ASP A 213 -1.83 3.13 16.48
C ASP A 213 -1.15 2.20 15.46
N VAL A 214 -1.88 1.77 14.43
CA VAL A 214 -1.27 1.12 13.27
C VAL A 214 -0.39 2.11 12.51
N ALA A 215 0.78 1.67 12.05
CA ALA A 215 1.69 2.50 11.26
C ALA A 215 1.34 2.50 9.77
N LEU A 216 0.76 1.41 9.28
CA LEU A 216 0.45 1.16 7.86
C LEU A 216 -0.82 0.33 7.75
N VAL A 217 -1.63 0.63 6.74
CA VAL A 217 -2.78 -0.19 6.34
C VAL A 217 -2.62 -0.51 4.86
N GLY A 218 -2.94 -1.74 4.46
CA GLY A 218 -2.95 -2.09 3.05
C GLY A 218 -3.97 -3.17 2.73
N ALA A 219 -4.31 -3.29 1.46
CA ALA A 219 -5.26 -4.29 0.98
C ALA A 219 -4.92 -4.76 -0.44
N ASP A 220 -5.50 -5.90 -0.83
CA ASP A 220 -5.38 -6.50 -2.17
C ASP A 220 -6.44 -6.00 -3.17
N ASN A 221 -7.19 -4.97 -2.81
CA ASN A 221 -8.16 -4.30 -3.66
C ASN A 221 -7.58 -2.97 -4.19
N TYR A 222 -8.35 -2.28 -5.03
CA TYR A 222 -7.94 -1.04 -5.68
C TYR A 222 -7.95 0.15 -4.73
N ALA A 223 -8.95 0.33 -3.86
CA ALA A 223 -9.10 1.54 -3.03
C ALA A 223 -8.93 1.35 -1.52
N VAL A 224 -8.56 0.15 -1.02
CA VAL A 224 -8.59 -0.25 0.42
C VAL A 224 -10.00 -0.29 1.02
N GLU A 225 -10.84 0.69 0.72
CA GLU A 225 -12.20 0.84 1.19
C GLU A 225 -13.25 0.36 0.22
N GLN A 226 -14.42 0.04 0.77
CA GLN A 226 -15.57 -0.41 0.00
C GLN A 226 -16.00 0.70 -0.97
N GLN A 227 -16.10 0.36 -2.26
CA GLN A 227 -16.73 1.25 -3.23
C GLN A 227 -18.21 0.89 -3.37
N SER A 228 -19.08 1.86 -3.10
CA SER A 228 -20.54 1.72 -3.17
C SER A 228 -21.14 2.59 -4.28
N ALA A 229 -22.46 2.49 -4.48
CA ALA A 229 -23.17 3.34 -5.44
C ALA A 229 -23.12 4.84 -5.07
N GLU A 230 -22.89 5.19 -3.79
CA GLU A 230 -22.56 6.55 -3.37
C GLU A 230 -21.04 6.72 -3.38
N PRO A 231 -20.49 7.53 -4.30
CA PRO A 231 -19.05 7.68 -4.44
C PRO A 231 -18.45 8.41 -3.23
N GLY A 232 -17.35 7.89 -2.68
CA GLY A 232 -16.63 8.51 -1.57
C GLY A 232 -15.37 7.74 -1.18
N PHE A 233 -14.51 8.42 -0.41
CA PHE A 233 -13.29 7.84 0.16
C PHE A 233 -13.12 8.17 1.66
N PRO A 234 -14.13 7.90 2.52
CA PRO A 234 -14.03 8.19 3.95
C PRO A 234 -12.86 7.49 4.66
N ALA A 235 -12.49 6.26 4.28
CA ALA A 235 -11.36 5.59 4.92
C ALA A 235 -10.03 6.28 4.61
N HIS A 236 -9.84 6.77 3.38
CA HIS A 236 -8.70 7.61 3.02
C HIS A 236 -8.63 8.87 3.87
N LEU A 237 -9.76 9.57 4.05
CA LEU A 237 -9.79 10.79 4.87
C LEU A 237 -9.49 10.53 6.35
N VAL A 238 -9.93 9.39 6.88
CA VAL A 238 -9.57 8.97 8.24
C VAL A 238 -8.07 8.64 8.29
N LEU A 239 -7.60 7.69 7.49
CA LEU A 239 -6.25 7.14 7.62
C LEU A 239 -5.19 8.15 7.18
N LEU A 240 -5.23 8.66 5.95
CA LEU A 240 -4.21 9.58 5.43
C LEU A 240 -4.30 10.95 6.12
N HIS A 241 -5.46 11.60 6.04
CA HIS A 241 -5.61 13.00 6.42
C HIS A 241 -5.72 13.22 7.94
N GLN A 242 -6.60 12.48 8.64
CA GLN A 242 -6.78 12.68 10.08
C GLN A 242 -5.67 12.01 10.90
N PHE A 243 -5.28 10.78 10.56
CA PHE A 243 -4.39 9.99 11.41
C PHE A 243 -2.96 9.83 10.88
N GLY A 244 -2.68 10.25 9.65
CA GLY A 244 -1.34 10.19 9.05
C GLY A 244 -0.85 8.77 8.76
N VAL A 245 -1.75 7.83 8.52
CA VAL A 245 -1.48 6.41 8.23
C VAL A 245 -1.43 6.21 6.71
N PRO A 246 -0.27 5.89 6.12
CA PRO A 246 -0.17 5.59 4.69
C PRO A 246 -0.95 4.33 4.30
N LEU A 247 -1.50 4.35 3.09
CA LEU A 247 -2.29 3.25 2.51
C LEU A 247 -1.51 2.54 1.41
N ILE A 248 -1.50 1.20 1.43
CA ILE A 248 -0.93 0.38 0.35
C ILE A 248 -2.06 -0.31 -0.40
N GLU A 249 -2.22 0.05 -1.66
CA GLU A 249 -3.26 -0.51 -2.53
C GLU A 249 -2.69 -1.63 -3.40
N ASN A 250 -3.59 -2.47 -3.93
CA ASN A 250 -3.28 -3.48 -4.94
C ASN A 250 -2.17 -4.46 -4.49
N LEU A 251 -2.21 -4.93 -3.24
CA LEU A 251 -1.29 -5.97 -2.76
C LEU A 251 -1.57 -7.32 -3.43
N ALA A 252 -0.55 -8.18 -3.47
CA ALA A 252 -0.66 -9.59 -3.78
C ALA A 252 -0.49 -10.41 -2.49
N LEU A 253 -1.60 -10.91 -1.93
CA LEU A 253 -1.61 -11.51 -0.58
C LEU A 253 -1.84 -13.03 -0.55
N ALA A 254 -2.17 -13.67 -1.69
CA ALA A 254 -2.47 -15.10 -1.78
C ALA A 254 -1.31 -15.98 -1.24
N GLU A 255 -0.10 -15.79 -1.78
CA GLU A 255 1.07 -16.59 -1.41
C GLU A 255 1.46 -16.39 0.06
N LEU A 256 1.31 -15.17 0.58
CA LEU A 256 1.54 -14.88 1.99
C LEU A 256 0.51 -15.59 2.87
N ALA A 257 -0.77 -15.56 2.50
CA ALA A 257 -1.83 -16.23 3.24
C ALA A 257 -1.61 -17.75 3.32
N GLU A 258 -1.22 -18.38 2.21
CA GLU A 258 -0.90 -19.81 2.17
C GLU A 258 0.30 -20.14 3.08
N ALA A 259 1.40 -19.39 2.97
CA ALA A 259 2.60 -19.63 3.76
C ALA A 259 2.36 -19.42 5.27
N LEU A 260 1.61 -18.37 5.64
CA LEU A 260 1.20 -18.11 7.02
C LEU A 260 0.26 -19.19 7.56
N SER A 261 -0.62 -19.74 6.72
CA SER A 261 -1.49 -20.85 7.08
C SER A 261 -0.71 -22.11 7.45
N VAL A 262 0.33 -22.46 6.66
CA VAL A 262 1.23 -23.60 6.96
C VAL A 262 1.96 -23.41 8.29
N LEU A 263 2.30 -22.16 8.64
CA LEU A 263 2.96 -21.80 9.89
C LEU A 263 2.00 -21.56 11.07
N GLU A 264 0.70 -21.72 10.86
CA GLU A 264 -0.35 -21.51 11.87
C GLU A 264 -0.25 -20.13 12.57
N ARG A 265 0.07 -19.08 11.82
CA ARG A 265 0.23 -17.70 12.34
C ARG A 265 -0.30 -16.67 11.34
N SER A 266 -0.59 -15.46 11.80
CA SER A 266 -0.97 -14.33 10.92
C SER A 266 -0.03 -13.15 10.98
N THR A 267 1.05 -13.24 11.75
CA THR A 267 2.06 -12.18 11.88
C THR A 267 3.32 -12.51 11.08
N PHE A 268 4.04 -11.49 10.62
CA PHE A 268 5.28 -11.64 9.87
C PHE A 268 6.16 -10.41 10.01
N PHE A 269 7.44 -10.53 9.66
CA PHE A 269 8.30 -9.37 9.51
C PHE A 269 7.98 -8.70 8.17
N LEU A 270 7.59 -7.44 8.19
CA LEU A 270 7.32 -6.64 6.99
C LEU A 270 8.45 -5.64 6.79
N LEU A 271 9.07 -5.67 5.62
CA LEU A 271 9.90 -4.59 5.10
C LEU A 271 9.07 -3.75 4.12
N PHE A 272 8.88 -2.47 4.44
CA PHE A 272 8.25 -1.48 3.59
C PHE A 272 9.28 -0.43 3.18
N ALA A 273 9.52 -0.29 1.88
CA ALA A 273 10.50 0.63 1.32
C ALA A 273 9.99 1.24 0.00
N PRO A 274 9.25 2.36 0.07
CA PRO A 274 8.73 3.03 -1.11
C PRO A 274 9.84 3.78 -1.87
N ILE A 275 9.67 3.95 -3.18
CA ILE A 275 10.60 4.77 -3.97
C ILE A 275 10.42 6.24 -3.57
N PRO A 276 11.48 6.98 -3.17
CA PRO A 276 11.36 8.37 -2.73
C PRO A 276 11.21 9.33 -3.92
N LEU A 277 10.07 9.27 -4.60
CA LEU A 277 9.73 10.15 -5.72
C LEU A 277 9.36 11.55 -5.19
N VAL A 278 10.34 12.44 -5.21
CA VAL A 278 10.21 13.81 -4.67
C VAL A 278 8.99 14.53 -5.25
N GLY A 279 8.10 14.99 -4.36
CA GLY A 279 6.92 15.75 -4.71
C GLY A 279 5.78 14.93 -5.31
N SER A 280 5.86 13.60 -5.32
CA SER A 280 4.79 12.73 -5.79
C SER A 280 3.75 12.47 -4.70
N THR A 281 2.48 12.31 -5.08
CA THR A 281 1.36 12.01 -4.17
C THR A 281 1.22 10.54 -3.81
N GLY A 282 1.99 9.68 -4.49
CA GLY A 282 2.07 8.26 -4.25
C GLY A 282 3.31 7.73 -4.95
N THR A 283 3.63 6.47 -4.74
CA THR A 283 4.80 5.85 -5.36
C THR A 283 4.68 4.33 -5.38
N PRO A 284 5.20 3.65 -6.42
CA PRO A 284 5.30 2.20 -6.39
C PRO A 284 6.08 1.73 -5.16
N VAL A 285 5.63 0.61 -4.60
CA VAL A 285 6.29 -0.03 -3.47
C VAL A 285 6.29 -1.54 -3.66
N THR A 286 7.35 -2.19 -3.18
CA THR A 286 7.42 -3.65 -3.07
C THR A 286 7.55 -4.00 -1.59
N PRO A 287 6.43 -4.13 -0.87
CA PRO A 287 6.48 -4.61 0.49
C PRO A 287 6.93 -6.07 0.47
N VAL A 288 7.84 -6.44 1.37
CA VAL A 288 8.40 -7.79 1.45
C VAL A 288 8.04 -8.39 2.80
N ALA A 289 7.35 -9.52 2.78
CA ALA A 289 7.16 -10.35 3.97
C ALA A 289 8.35 -11.29 4.14
N VAL A 290 8.84 -11.41 5.37
CA VAL A 290 9.85 -12.40 5.76
C VAL A 290 9.28 -13.24 6.90
N LEU A 291 9.26 -14.56 6.69
CA LEU A 291 8.62 -15.53 7.60
C LEU A 291 9.60 -16.22 8.53
#